data_AF-A0A1W9LVR8-F1
#
_entry.id   AF-A0A1W9LVR8-F1
#
_cell.length_a   1.000
_cell.length_b   1.000
_cell.length_c   1.000
_cell.angle_alpha   90.00
_cell.angle_beta   90.00
_cell.angle_gamma   90.00
#
_symmetry.space_group_name_H-M   'P 1'
#
loop_
_entity.id
_entity.type
_entity.pdbx_description
1 polymer ?
#
loop_
_entity_poly.entity_id
_entity_poly.type
_entity_poly.pdbx_seq_one_letter_code
_entity_poly.pdbx_strand_id
1 'polypeptide(L)'
;MPQLDVFNGDADGLCALLQLRLHEPCPGAGLVTGVKRDIRLLDRLRETEHASITVLDISLDVNRKALLHLLDQDNSIIYLDHHFAGEVPQHPRLTLHLDPAAASCTSLIVDALLGGRYRPWALVGAFGDNLHERAQELAGSLPLTVEEIDRLRELGTLLNYNGYGEKIEDLHIDPAQLFQTMLPFANPLDFWAQAPIVPQLRQGHQDDLGRALALSPLFETPAVRAFQLPDTDWARRVGGSYAHHLAREQQDLAHAVLQPMRDGSWRVSVRAPRSRPAGADLLCRRYPTGGGRTAAAGINALPPALLPAFLQDFRRSFPHNA
;
A
#
# COMPACT_ATOMS: atom_id res chain seq x y z
N MET A 1 -26.03 -1.52 17.88
CA MET A 1 -24.57 -1.33 18.03
C MET A 1 -24.07 -0.75 16.72
N PRO A 2 -23.46 0.46 16.71
CA PRO A 2 -22.84 1.00 15.51
C PRO A 2 -21.82 0.02 14.93
N GLN A 3 -21.72 -0.04 13.61
CA GLN A 3 -20.74 -0.87 12.91
C GLN A 3 -19.78 0.05 12.15
N LEU A 4 -18.48 -0.16 12.33
CA LEU A 4 -17.43 0.64 11.72
C LEU A 4 -16.43 -0.26 11.04
N ASP A 5 -16.08 0.08 9.80
CA ASP A 5 -15.02 -0.57 9.05
C ASP A 5 -13.86 0.41 8.89
N VAL A 6 -12.73 0.05 9.48
CA VAL A 6 -11.49 0.82 9.48
C VAL A 6 -10.48 0.08 8.62
N PHE A 7 -10.05 0.67 7.51
CA PHE A 7 -9.22 -0.04 6.54
C PHE A 7 -8.30 0.90 5.78
N ASN A 8 -7.13 0.42 5.40
CA ASN A 8 -6.24 1.13 4.50
C ASN A 8 -6.89 1.32 3.13
N GLY A 9 -6.73 2.49 2.51
CA GLY A 9 -7.34 2.82 1.22
C GLY A 9 -6.54 2.35 0.00
N ASP A 10 -5.58 1.44 0.19
CA ASP A 10 -4.87 0.77 -0.88
C ASP A 10 -5.59 -0.52 -1.34
N ALA A 11 -4.96 -1.25 -2.26
CA ALA A 11 -5.53 -2.48 -2.79
C ALA A 11 -5.79 -3.55 -1.71
N ASP A 12 -4.91 -3.68 -0.71
CA ASP A 12 -4.99 -4.79 0.25
C ASP A 12 -6.12 -4.54 1.25
N GLY A 13 -6.18 -3.35 1.85
CA GLY A 13 -7.28 -2.95 2.73
C GLY A 13 -8.65 -2.98 2.04
N LEU A 14 -8.74 -2.47 0.80
CA LEU A 14 -9.98 -2.49 0.01
C LEU A 14 -10.46 -3.91 -0.30
N CYS A 15 -9.57 -4.77 -0.80
CA CYS A 15 -9.91 -6.14 -1.17
C CYS A 15 -10.21 -7.01 0.06
N ALA A 16 -9.51 -6.81 1.18
CA ALA A 16 -9.77 -7.51 2.42
C ALA A 16 -11.18 -7.19 2.97
N LEU A 17 -11.55 -5.89 3.03
CA LEU A 17 -12.89 -5.50 3.47
C LEU A 17 -13.98 -6.02 2.52
N LEU A 18 -13.74 -5.94 1.22
CA LEU A 18 -14.71 -6.36 0.21
C LEU A 18 -15.06 -7.84 0.34
N GLN A 19 -14.05 -8.70 0.53
CA GLN A 19 -14.26 -10.12 0.76
C GLN A 19 -15.15 -10.37 2.00
N LEU A 20 -14.89 -9.68 3.12
CA LEU A 20 -15.72 -9.77 4.32
C LEU A 20 -17.16 -9.30 4.07
N ARG A 21 -17.34 -8.17 3.38
CA ARG A 21 -18.67 -7.57 3.16
C ARG A 21 -19.49 -8.29 2.10
N LEU A 22 -18.85 -9.00 1.17
CA LEU A 22 -19.52 -9.95 0.28
C LEU A 22 -19.96 -11.22 1.03
N HIS A 23 -19.25 -11.62 2.09
CA HIS A 23 -19.62 -12.76 2.93
C HIS A 23 -20.72 -12.41 3.94
N GLU A 24 -20.52 -11.30 4.64
CA GLU A 24 -21.38 -10.76 5.70
C GLU A 24 -21.70 -9.28 5.39
N PRO A 25 -22.78 -9.04 4.62
CA PRO A 25 -23.18 -7.70 4.22
C PRO A 25 -23.47 -6.78 5.42
N CYS A 26 -23.01 -5.54 5.33
CA CYS A 26 -23.16 -4.53 6.36
C CYS A 26 -23.44 -3.14 5.74
N PRO A 27 -24.62 -2.93 5.12
CA PRO A 27 -24.90 -1.76 4.27
C PRO A 27 -24.93 -0.40 4.99
N GLY A 28 -24.83 -0.39 6.32
CA GLY A 28 -24.80 0.83 7.13
C GLY A 28 -23.52 1.00 7.95
N ALA A 29 -22.45 0.23 7.68
CA ALA A 29 -21.18 0.43 8.36
C ALA A 29 -20.59 1.81 8.01
N GLY A 30 -20.14 2.53 9.03
CA GLY A 30 -19.33 3.73 8.82
C GLY A 30 -17.95 3.33 8.30
N LEU A 31 -17.51 3.95 7.21
CA LEU A 31 -16.21 3.68 6.60
C LEU A 31 -15.19 4.70 7.12
N VAL A 32 -14.08 4.21 7.67
CA VAL A 32 -12.93 5.02 8.09
C VAL A 32 -11.70 4.55 7.33
N THR A 33 -11.30 5.36 6.35
CA THR A 33 -10.17 5.05 5.48
C THR A 33 -9.46 6.33 5.07
N GLY A 34 -8.38 6.21 4.30
CA GLY A 34 -7.54 7.30 3.87
C GLY A 34 -6.53 6.85 2.83
N VAL A 35 -5.55 7.71 2.53
CA VAL A 35 -4.47 7.35 1.59
C VAL A 35 -3.62 6.21 2.15
N LYS A 36 -2.85 5.51 1.32
CA LYS A 36 -2.02 4.34 1.69
C LYS A 36 -1.11 4.56 2.91
N ARG A 37 -0.67 5.80 3.14
CA ARG A 37 0.26 6.17 4.22
C ARG A 37 -0.43 6.73 5.46
N ASP A 38 -1.74 6.84 5.43
CA ASP A 38 -2.57 7.23 6.56
C ASP A 38 -2.84 6.01 7.45
N ILE A 39 -1.82 5.62 8.19
CA ILE A 39 -1.77 4.35 8.94
C ILE A 39 -2.27 4.47 10.39
N ARG A 40 -2.77 5.64 10.80
CA ARG A 40 -3.24 5.93 12.18
C ARG A 40 -4.76 6.12 12.23
N LEU A 41 -5.50 5.29 11.51
CA LEU A 41 -6.94 5.49 11.32
C LEU A 41 -7.75 5.36 12.61
N LEU A 42 -7.32 4.53 13.59
CA LEU A 42 -8.03 4.39 14.86
C LEU A 42 -8.03 5.66 15.71
N ASP A 43 -7.08 6.59 15.49
CA ASP A 43 -7.09 7.89 16.15
C ASP A 43 -8.34 8.72 15.83
N ARG A 44 -9.06 8.42 14.75
CA ARG A 44 -10.29 9.10 14.34
C ARG A 44 -11.53 8.64 15.11
N LEU A 45 -11.41 7.56 15.86
CA LEU A 45 -12.54 6.92 16.55
C LEU A 45 -12.53 7.16 18.06
N ARG A 46 -11.74 8.11 18.58
CA ARG A 46 -11.54 8.31 20.04
C ARG A 46 -12.82 8.43 20.87
N GLU A 47 -13.88 8.98 20.30
CA GLU A 47 -15.18 9.18 20.97
C GLU A 47 -16.19 8.05 20.70
N THR A 48 -15.74 6.93 20.12
CA THR A 48 -16.60 5.79 19.80
C THR A 48 -16.78 4.90 21.02
N GLU A 49 -18.02 4.61 21.37
CA GLU A 49 -18.40 3.75 22.49
C GLU A 49 -19.40 2.69 22.03
N HIS A 50 -19.37 1.52 22.66
CA HIS A 50 -20.33 0.43 22.43
C HIS A 50 -20.59 0.12 20.94
N ALA A 51 -19.53 0.06 20.13
CA ALA A 51 -19.58 -0.26 18.70
C ALA A 51 -18.91 -1.60 18.38
N SER A 52 -19.20 -2.12 17.19
CA SER A 52 -18.47 -3.22 16.56
C SER A 52 -17.55 -2.66 15.48
N ILE A 53 -16.24 -2.89 15.60
CA ILE A 53 -15.21 -2.28 14.75
C ILE A 53 -14.43 -3.39 14.05
N THR A 54 -14.46 -3.39 12.72
CA THR A 54 -13.58 -4.20 11.88
C THR A 54 -12.36 -3.36 11.53
N VAL A 55 -11.15 -3.84 11.82
CA VAL A 55 -9.90 -3.14 11.49
C VAL A 55 -9.08 -4.00 10.54
N LEU A 56 -8.70 -3.44 9.40
CA LEU A 56 -7.99 -4.13 8.33
C LEU A 56 -6.77 -3.33 7.88
N ASP A 57 -5.66 -4.04 7.70
CA ASP A 57 -4.50 -3.56 6.94
C ASP A 57 -3.84 -2.27 7.46
N ILE A 58 -3.89 -2.07 8.78
CA ILE A 58 -3.14 -1.02 9.46
C ILE A 58 -2.44 -1.61 10.68
N SER A 59 -1.16 -1.29 10.87
CA SER A 59 -0.35 -1.87 11.94
C SER A 59 -0.98 -1.70 13.33
N LEU A 60 -1.16 -2.84 14.03
CA LEU A 60 -1.58 -2.86 15.43
C LEU A 60 -0.61 -2.07 16.31
N ASP A 61 0.70 -2.20 16.07
CA ASP A 61 1.71 -1.51 16.87
C ASP A 61 1.58 0.01 16.76
N VAL A 62 1.36 0.51 15.55
CA VAL A 62 1.15 1.94 15.29
C VAL A 62 -0.15 2.46 15.92
N ASN A 63 -1.21 1.62 15.94
CA ASN A 63 -2.52 2.00 16.44
C ASN A 63 -2.79 1.57 17.89
N ARG A 64 -1.82 0.95 18.58
CA ARG A 64 -1.99 0.33 19.90
C ARG A 64 -2.68 1.21 20.92
N LYS A 65 -2.24 2.46 21.03
CA LYS A 65 -2.80 3.40 22.02
C LYS A 65 -4.29 3.66 21.75
N ALA A 66 -4.66 3.88 20.49
CA ALA A 66 -6.05 4.08 20.10
C ALA A 66 -6.87 2.79 20.27
N LEU A 67 -6.29 1.63 19.93
CA LEU A 67 -6.92 0.33 20.13
C LEU A 67 -7.28 0.09 21.61
N LEU A 68 -6.34 0.27 22.53
CA LEU A 68 -6.59 0.08 23.96
C LEU A 68 -7.66 1.03 24.49
N HIS A 69 -7.60 2.31 24.09
CA HIS A 69 -8.61 3.30 24.43
C HIS A 69 -10.02 2.88 23.96
N LEU A 70 -10.15 2.41 22.72
CA LEU A 70 -11.42 1.92 22.19
C LEU A 70 -11.94 0.69 22.96
N LEU A 71 -11.07 -0.24 23.34
CA LEU A 71 -11.47 -1.42 24.12
C LEU A 71 -11.99 -1.03 25.51
N ASP A 72 -11.41 0.00 26.14
CA ASP A 72 -11.87 0.55 27.41
C ASP A 72 -13.26 1.21 27.32
N GLN A 73 -13.67 1.65 26.12
CA GLN A 73 -15.00 2.21 25.81
C GLN A 73 -16.06 1.16 25.40
N ASP A 74 -15.89 -0.08 25.86
CA ASP A 74 -16.82 -1.19 25.60
C ASP A 74 -17.07 -1.51 24.12
N ASN A 75 -16.11 -1.18 23.24
CA ASN A 75 -16.14 -1.59 21.84
C ASN A 75 -15.71 -3.06 21.68
N SER A 76 -16.30 -3.73 20.69
CA SER A 76 -15.89 -5.03 20.19
C SER A 76 -15.10 -4.86 18.90
N ILE A 77 -13.89 -5.42 18.83
CA ILE A 77 -12.95 -5.17 17.74
C ILE A 77 -12.48 -6.49 17.17
N ILE A 78 -12.62 -6.66 15.85
CA ILE A 78 -11.91 -7.66 15.08
C ILE A 78 -10.80 -6.97 14.30
N TYR A 79 -9.58 -7.50 14.38
CA TYR A 79 -8.39 -6.89 13.79
C TYR A 79 -7.69 -7.91 12.89
N LEU A 80 -7.56 -7.59 11.61
CA LEU A 80 -6.90 -8.42 10.61
C LEU A 80 -5.77 -7.63 9.97
N ASP A 81 -4.53 -8.10 10.12
CA ASP A 81 -3.38 -7.33 9.70
C ASP A 81 -2.14 -8.21 9.51
N HIS A 82 -1.29 -7.84 8.56
CA HIS A 82 -0.04 -8.53 8.24
C HIS A 82 1.21 -7.71 8.63
N HIS A 83 1.04 -6.50 9.16
CA HIS A 83 2.17 -5.69 9.61
C HIS A 83 2.74 -6.20 10.94
N PHE A 84 3.91 -5.67 11.30
CA PHE A 84 4.45 -5.89 12.64
C PHE A 84 3.46 -5.38 13.69
N ALA A 85 3.07 -6.26 14.60
CA ALA A 85 2.08 -5.99 15.64
C ALA A 85 2.68 -5.63 17.01
N GLY A 86 4.01 -5.76 17.18
CA GLY A 86 4.66 -5.55 18.47
C GLY A 86 4.13 -6.49 19.56
N GLU A 87 3.97 -5.97 20.78
CA GLU A 87 3.25 -6.67 21.84
C GLU A 87 1.78 -6.86 21.43
N VAL A 88 1.11 -7.94 21.84
CA VAL A 88 -0.29 -8.16 21.45
C VAL A 88 -1.17 -8.07 22.69
N PRO A 89 -2.10 -7.10 22.78
CA PRO A 89 -2.95 -6.96 23.94
C PRO A 89 -3.95 -8.11 24.03
N GLN A 90 -4.26 -8.53 25.25
CA GLN A 90 -5.31 -9.51 25.52
C GLN A 90 -6.54 -8.80 26.05
N HIS A 91 -7.68 -9.02 25.41
CA HIS A 91 -8.94 -8.41 25.82
C HIS A 91 -10.12 -9.29 25.35
N PRO A 92 -11.16 -9.54 26.17
CA PRO A 92 -12.27 -10.43 25.80
C PRO A 92 -13.11 -9.92 24.62
N ARG A 93 -13.05 -8.62 24.32
CA ARG A 93 -13.71 -7.98 23.18
C ARG A 93 -12.78 -7.75 21.98
N LEU A 94 -11.60 -8.35 21.97
CA LEU A 94 -10.63 -8.24 20.87
C LEU A 94 -10.41 -9.61 20.22
N THR A 95 -10.74 -9.70 18.94
CA THR A 95 -10.43 -10.84 18.08
C THR A 95 -9.31 -10.45 17.13
N LEU A 96 -8.26 -11.27 17.03
CA LEU A 96 -7.07 -10.97 16.23
C LEU A 96 -6.79 -12.05 15.19
N HIS A 97 -6.52 -11.62 13.97
CA HIS A 97 -6.02 -12.44 12.87
C HIS A 97 -4.76 -11.77 12.30
N LEU A 98 -3.61 -12.13 12.88
CA LEU A 98 -2.33 -11.50 12.54
C LEU A 98 -1.40 -12.50 11.85
N ASP A 99 -0.82 -12.10 10.72
CA ASP A 99 0.18 -12.90 10.01
C ASP A 99 1.32 -12.01 9.48
N PRO A 100 2.40 -11.80 10.26
CA PRO A 100 3.50 -10.93 9.88
C PRO A 100 4.47 -11.53 8.85
N ALA A 101 4.14 -12.68 8.25
CA ALA A 101 5.01 -13.32 7.26
C ALA A 101 5.20 -12.42 6.03
N ALA A 102 6.44 -12.37 5.52
CA ALA A 102 6.78 -11.51 4.38
C ALA A 102 6.01 -11.82 3.07
N ALA A 103 5.43 -13.02 2.99
CA ALA A 103 4.63 -13.53 1.87
C ALA A 103 3.11 -13.48 2.14
N SER A 104 2.68 -12.76 3.18
CA SER A 104 1.27 -12.58 3.55
C SER A 104 0.83 -11.13 3.36
N CYS A 105 -0.47 -10.94 3.14
CA CYS A 105 -1.17 -9.67 3.14
C CYS A 105 -2.57 -9.86 3.73
N THR A 106 -3.22 -8.78 4.16
CA THR A 106 -4.52 -8.80 4.83
C THR A 106 -5.60 -9.48 3.99
N SER A 107 -5.58 -9.29 2.67
CA SER A 107 -6.49 -9.96 1.74
C SER A 107 -6.33 -11.48 1.72
N LEU A 108 -5.11 -12.00 1.92
CA LEU A 108 -4.85 -13.45 2.03
C LEU A 108 -5.26 -14.01 3.38
N ILE A 109 -5.13 -13.22 4.46
CA ILE A 109 -5.66 -13.57 5.78
C ILE A 109 -7.19 -13.75 5.69
N VAL A 110 -7.88 -12.79 5.07
CA VAL A 110 -9.34 -12.87 4.86
C VAL A 110 -9.72 -14.05 3.95
N ASP A 111 -8.98 -14.30 2.85
CA ASP A 111 -9.22 -15.45 1.97
C ASP A 111 -9.21 -16.77 2.74
N ALA A 112 -8.21 -16.95 3.60
CA ALA A 112 -8.07 -18.15 4.42
C ALA A 112 -9.24 -18.31 5.40
N LEU A 113 -9.65 -17.22 6.07
CA LEU A 113 -10.78 -17.23 7.01
C LEU A 113 -12.11 -17.57 6.33
N LEU A 114 -12.31 -17.10 5.10
CA LEU A 114 -13.53 -17.33 4.33
C LEU A 114 -13.46 -18.61 3.48
N GLY A 115 -12.43 -19.43 3.64
CA GLY A 115 -12.26 -20.68 2.90
C GLY A 115 -12.14 -20.51 1.39
N GLY A 116 -11.63 -19.38 0.92
CA GLY A 116 -11.41 -19.11 -0.51
C GLY A 116 -12.64 -18.68 -1.30
N ARG A 117 -13.76 -18.37 -0.63
CA ARG A 117 -15.05 -18.06 -1.30
C ARG A 117 -14.97 -16.87 -2.27
N TYR A 118 -14.09 -15.90 -2.01
CA TYR A 118 -13.89 -14.69 -2.81
C TYR A 118 -12.44 -14.55 -3.29
N ARG A 119 -11.75 -15.68 -3.48
CA ARG A 119 -10.31 -15.75 -3.81
C ARG A 119 -9.84 -14.87 -4.97
N PRO A 120 -10.62 -14.63 -6.04
CA PRO A 120 -10.24 -13.65 -7.05
C PRO A 120 -9.96 -12.25 -6.48
N TRP A 121 -10.71 -11.78 -5.47
CA TRP A 121 -10.43 -10.51 -4.80
C TRP A 121 -9.18 -10.57 -3.93
N ALA A 122 -8.90 -11.72 -3.30
CA ALA A 122 -7.65 -11.93 -2.59
C ALA A 122 -6.42 -11.85 -3.50
N LEU A 123 -6.53 -12.37 -4.73
CA LEU A 123 -5.50 -12.22 -5.76
C LEU A 123 -5.23 -10.77 -6.11
N VAL A 124 -6.29 -9.97 -6.30
CA VAL A 124 -6.17 -8.54 -6.61
C VAL A 124 -5.43 -7.81 -5.49
N GLY A 125 -5.80 -8.05 -4.23
CA GLY A 125 -5.10 -7.50 -3.07
C GLY A 125 -3.62 -7.89 -3.03
N ALA A 126 -3.32 -9.19 -3.17
CA ALA A 126 -1.95 -9.71 -3.17
C ALA A 126 -1.08 -9.14 -4.31
N PHE A 127 -1.63 -8.97 -5.50
CA PHE A 127 -0.94 -8.28 -6.60
C PHE A 127 -0.68 -6.80 -6.28
N GLY A 128 -1.67 -6.10 -5.72
CA GLY A 128 -1.53 -4.71 -5.31
C GLY A 128 -0.43 -4.52 -4.27
N ASP A 129 -0.24 -5.50 -3.39
CA ASP A 129 0.82 -5.53 -2.38
C ASP A 129 2.16 -6.07 -2.88
N ASN A 130 2.28 -6.26 -4.20
CA ASN A 130 3.45 -6.76 -4.91
C ASN A 130 3.86 -8.19 -4.57
N LEU A 131 2.97 -9.00 -3.98
CA LEU A 131 3.18 -10.42 -3.69
C LEU A 131 2.95 -11.29 -4.94
N HIS A 132 3.65 -10.98 -6.03
CA HIS A 132 3.43 -11.57 -7.35
C HIS A 132 3.55 -13.09 -7.38
N GLU A 133 4.58 -13.64 -6.74
CA GLU A 133 4.80 -15.10 -6.68
C GLU A 133 3.65 -15.80 -5.93
N ARG A 134 3.28 -15.27 -4.77
CA ARG A 134 2.19 -15.81 -3.96
C ARG A 134 0.84 -15.71 -4.68
N ALA A 135 0.58 -14.59 -5.33
CA ALA A 135 -0.63 -14.41 -6.15
C ALA A 135 -0.65 -15.39 -7.33
N GLN A 136 0.48 -15.63 -7.99
CA GLN A 136 0.58 -16.59 -9.09
C GLN A 136 0.31 -18.04 -8.63
N GLU A 137 0.85 -18.44 -7.48
CA GLU A 137 0.57 -19.75 -6.86
C GLU A 137 -0.92 -19.90 -6.56
N LEU A 138 -1.53 -18.88 -5.96
CA LEU A 138 -2.94 -18.88 -5.61
C LEU A 138 -3.84 -18.92 -6.86
N ALA A 139 -3.44 -18.22 -7.93
CA ALA A 139 -4.14 -18.22 -9.22
C ALA A 139 -4.15 -19.62 -9.87
N GLY A 140 -3.11 -20.42 -9.66
CA GLY A 140 -3.05 -21.81 -10.13
C GLY A 140 -4.14 -22.72 -9.54
N SER A 141 -4.80 -22.30 -8.45
CA SER A 141 -5.94 -23.02 -7.86
C SER A 141 -7.30 -22.65 -8.48
N LEU A 142 -7.33 -21.69 -9.39
CA LEU A 142 -8.56 -21.17 -10.01
C LEU A 142 -8.63 -21.51 -11.50
N PRO A 143 -9.83 -21.67 -12.07
CA PRO A 143 -10.02 -21.86 -13.51
C PRO A 143 -9.90 -20.54 -14.28
N LEU A 144 -8.78 -19.84 -14.13
CA LEU A 144 -8.50 -18.55 -14.78
C LEU A 144 -7.52 -18.73 -15.95
N THR A 145 -7.76 -18.00 -17.03
CA THR A 145 -6.82 -17.85 -18.14
C THR A 145 -5.68 -16.90 -17.75
N VAL A 146 -4.57 -16.96 -18.50
CA VAL A 146 -3.44 -16.03 -18.33
C VAL A 146 -3.88 -14.57 -18.48
N GLU A 147 -4.75 -14.29 -19.45
CA GLU A 147 -5.27 -12.93 -19.68
C GLU A 147 -6.09 -12.42 -18.49
N GLU A 148 -6.92 -13.28 -17.89
CA GLU A 148 -7.67 -12.92 -16.68
C GLU A 148 -6.75 -12.65 -15.49
N ILE A 149 -5.72 -13.47 -15.29
CA ILE A 149 -4.73 -13.25 -14.23
C ILE A 149 -4.02 -11.91 -14.44
N ASP A 150 -3.64 -11.57 -15.68
CA ASP A 150 -3.03 -10.29 -16.00
C ASP A 150 -3.96 -9.10 -15.74
N ARG A 151 -5.26 -9.24 -16.02
CA ARG A 151 -6.26 -8.22 -15.67
C ARG A 151 -6.40 -8.04 -14.17
N LEU A 152 -6.39 -9.12 -13.38
CA LEU A 152 -6.42 -9.05 -11.91
C LEU A 152 -5.15 -8.39 -11.35
N ARG A 153 -4.00 -8.69 -11.94
CA ARG A 153 -2.71 -8.06 -11.59
C ARG A 153 -2.71 -6.57 -11.90
N GLU A 154 -3.20 -6.18 -13.07
CA GLU A 154 -3.35 -4.77 -13.44
C GLU A 154 -4.34 -4.08 -12.48
N LEU A 155 -5.50 -4.70 -12.20
CA LEU A 155 -6.47 -4.17 -11.25
C LEU A 155 -5.85 -3.92 -9.86
N GLY A 156 -5.11 -4.87 -9.30
CA GLY A 156 -4.41 -4.69 -8.02
C GLY A 156 -3.43 -3.52 -8.05
N THR A 157 -2.71 -3.37 -9.16
CA THR A 157 -1.79 -2.23 -9.39
C THR A 157 -2.54 -0.90 -9.40
N LEU A 158 -3.70 -0.83 -10.07
CA LEU A 158 -4.50 0.39 -10.19
C LEU A 158 -5.14 0.80 -8.87
N LEU A 159 -5.67 -0.16 -8.10
CA LEU A 159 -6.23 0.12 -6.77
C LEU A 159 -5.14 0.62 -5.82
N ASN A 160 -3.96 -0.02 -5.83
CA ASN A 160 -2.83 0.44 -5.02
C ASN A 160 -2.31 1.81 -5.48
N TYR A 161 -2.27 2.06 -6.80
CA TYR A 161 -1.94 3.36 -7.37
C TYR A 161 -2.89 4.46 -6.89
N ASN A 162 -4.21 4.20 -6.88
CA ASN A 162 -5.18 5.15 -6.31
C ASN A 162 -4.93 5.37 -4.82
N GLY A 163 -4.37 4.42 -4.08
CA GLY A 163 -4.02 4.64 -2.67
C GLY A 163 -2.88 5.64 -2.45
N TYR A 164 -2.04 5.94 -3.46
CA TYR A 164 -0.89 6.83 -3.27
C TYR A 164 -1.29 8.31 -3.34
N GLY A 165 -0.98 9.05 -2.27
CA GLY A 165 -1.14 10.49 -2.19
C GLY A 165 -0.49 11.02 -0.90
N GLU A 166 -0.54 12.32 -0.70
CA GLU A 166 -0.35 12.93 0.63
C GLU A 166 -1.68 13.12 1.36
N LYS A 167 -2.74 13.41 0.61
CA LYS A 167 -4.11 13.62 1.10
C LYS A 167 -5.13 13.09 0.09
N ILE A 168 -6.38 12.92 0.51
CA ILE A 168 -7.45 12.33 -0.33
C ILE A 168 -7.65 13.09 -1.64
N GLU A 169 -7.47 14.42 -1.65
CA GLU A 169 -7.67 15.22 -2.86
C GLU A 169 -6.57 14.99 -3.92
N ASP A 170 -5.47 14.32 -3.57
CA ASP A 170 -4.46 13.93 -4.56
C ASP A 170 -4.91 12.71 -5.37
N LEU A 171 -5.93 11.97 -4.93
CA LEU A 171 -6.36 10.69 -5.50
C LEU A 171 -7.34 10.88 -6.66
N HIS A 172 -7.52 9.85 -7.49
CA HIS A 172 -8.54 9.90 -8.54
C HIS A 172 -9.95 9.66 -8.00
N ILE A 173 -10.05 8.88 -6.94
CA ILE A 173 -11.29 8.59 -6.22
C ILE A 173 -11.02 8.40 -4.74
N ASP A 174 -11.92 8.89 -3.90
CA ASP A 174 -11.88 8.66 -2.46
C ASP A 174 -11.96 7.14 -2.17
N PRO A 175 -11.10 6.56 -1.32
CA PRO A 175 -11.10 5.12 -1.06
C PRO A 175 -12.42 4.57 -0.51
N ALA A 176 -13.18 5.34 0.28
CA ALA A 176 -14.50 4.92 0.75
C ALA A 176 -15.50 4.86 -0.41
N GLN A 177 -15.44 5.82 -1.33
CA GLN A 177 -16.28 5.81 -2.54
C GLN A 177 -15.86 4.68 -3.50
N LEU A 178 -14.56 4.42 -3.64
CA LEU A 178 -14.03 3.31 -4.43
C LEU A 178 -14.51 1.97 -3.87
N PHE A 179 -14.43 1.76 -2.56
CA PHE A 179 -14.97 0.58 -1.89
C PHE A 179 -16.46 0.39 -2.21
N GLN A 180 -17.28 1.44 -2.08
CA GLN A 180 -18.71 1.39 -2.40
C GLN A 180 -18.96 1.06 -3.88
N THR A 181 -18.09 1.50 -4.78
CA THR A 181 -18.16 1.18 -6.22
C THR A 181 -17.80 -0.29 -6.49
N MET A 182 -16.89 -0.86 -5.68
CA MET A 182 -16.49 -2.27 -5.80
C MET A 182 -17.51 -3.23 -5.18
N LEU A 183 -18.23 -2.80 -4.13
CA LEU A 183 -19.13 -3.64 -3.32
C LEU A 183 -20.18 -4.46 -4.11
N PRO A 184 -20.79 -3.95 -5.20
CA PRO A 184 -21.75 -4.73 -5.99
C PRO A 184 -21.13 -5.93 -6.74
N PHE A 185 -19.81 -5.99 -6.86
CA PHE A 185 -19.11 -6.95 -7.71
C PHE A 185 -18.53 -8.10 -6.90
N ALA A 186 -19.22 -9.24 -6.89
CA ALA A 186 -18.70 -10.47 -6.28
C ALA A 186 -17.42 -10.98 -6.98
N ASN A 187 -17.29 -10.72 -8.28
CA ASN A 187 -16.15 -11.11 -9.10
C ASN A 187 -15.38 -9.86 -9.60
N PRO A 188 -14.06 -9.76 -9.36
CA PRO A 188 -13.25 -8.64 -9.84
C PRO A 188 -13.17 -8.52 -11.36
N LEU A 189 -13.38 -9.60 -12.12
CA LEU A 189 -13.43 -9.52 -13.59
C LEU A 189 -14.69 -8.80 -14.08
N ASP A 190 -15.79 -8.88 -13.35
CA ASP A 190 -16.99 -8.09 -13.64
C ASP A 190 -16.76 -6.62 -13.31
N PHE A 191 -16.10 -6.32 -12.18
CA PHE A 191 -15.69 -4.96 -11.83
C PHE A 191 -14.78 -4.36 -12.92
N TRP A 192 -13.77 -5.12 -13.34
CA TRP A 192 -12.86 -4.77 -14.42
C TRP A 192 -13.60 -4.41 -15.72
N ALA A 193 -14.60 -5.21 -16.10
CA ALA A 193 -15.30 -5.05 -17.36
C ALA A 193 -16.35 -3.92 -17.34
N GLN A 194 -16.99 -3.67 -16.19
CA GLN A 194 -18.20 -2.87 -16.11
C GLN A 194 -18.02 -1.53 -15.38
N ALA A 195 -17.09 -1.43 -14.43
CA ALA A 195 -16.98 -0.24 -13.58
C ALA A 195 -16.26 0.90 -14.30
N PRO A 196 -16.88 2.08 -14.50
CA PRO A 196 -16.27 3.20 -15.21
C PRO A 196 -14.99 3.74 -14.57
N ILE A 197 -14.81 3.51 -13.27
CA ILE A 197 -13.60 3.92 -12.54
C ILE A 197 -12.35 3.17 -13.02
N VAL A 198 -12.48 1.94 -13.52
CA VAL A 198 -11.33 1.14 -13.98
C VAL A 198 -10.62 1.81 -15.16
N PRO A 199 -11.27 2.13 -16.30
CA PRO A 199 -10.60 2.83 -17.39
C PRO A 199 -10.09 4.23 -16.98
N GLN A 200 -10.77 4.93 -16.06
CA GLN A 200 -10.28 6.20 -15.52
C GLN A 200 -8.94 6.03 -14.78
N LEU A 201 -8.85 5.05 -13.87
CA LEU A 201 -7.61 4.74 -13.14
C LEU A 201 -6.49 4.30 -14.10
N ARG A 202 -6.82 3.49 -15.11
CA ARG A 202 -5.86 3.05 -16.14
C ARG A 202 -5.27 4.23 -16.89
N GLN A 203 -6.10 5.13 -17.39
CA GLN A 203 -5.64 6.33 -18.10
C GLN A 203 -4.81 7.22 -17.18
N GLY A 204 -5.28 7.48 -15.96
CA GLY A 204 -4.55 8.30 -14.98
C GLY A 204 -3.18 7.72 -14.63
N HIS A 205 -3.10 6.39 -14.43
CA HIS A 205 -1.82 5.71 -14.19
C HIS A 205 -0.87 5.83 -15.37
N GLN A 206 -1.35 5.63 -16.60
CA GLN A 206 -0.56 5.75 -17.82
C GLN A 206 -0.06 7.18 -18.04
N ASP A 207 -0.92 8.18 -17.84
CA ASP A 207 -0.58 9.59 -18.00
C ASP A 207 0.47 10.03 -16.98
N ASP A 208 0.26 9.69 -15.70
CA ASP A 208 1.19 10.04 -14.64
C ASP A 208 2.55 9.34 -14.83
N LEU A 209 2.54 8.06 -15.23
CA LEU A 209 3.78 7.32 -15.52
C LEU A 209 4.48 7.88 -16.76
N GLY A 210 3.76 8.22 -17.82
CA GLY A 210 4.32 8.86 -19.01
C GLY A 210 5.02 10.18 -18.69
N ARG A 211 4.42 11.00 -17.81
CA ARG A 211 5.06 12.23 -17.30
C ARG A 211 6.31 11.94 -16.49
N ALA A 212 6.27 10.93 -15.61
CA ALA A 212 7.42 10.54 -14.81
C ALA A 212 8.58 10.02 -15.69
N LEU A 213 8.28 9.25 -16.73
CA LEU A 213 9.27 8.72 -17.68
C LEU A 213 9.93 9.79 -18.55
N ALA A 214 9.27 10.94 -18.75
CA ALA A 214 9.84 12.08 -19.44
C ALA A 214 10.83 12.90 -18.59
N LEU A 215 10.95 12.59 -17.29
CA LEU A 215 11.88 13.29 -16.41
C LEU A 215 13.33 12.87 -16.68
N SER A 216 14.21 13.86 -16.72
CA SER A 216 15.65 13.61 -16.69
C SER A 216 16.12 13.35 -15.25
N PRO A 217 17.14 12.50 -15.05
CA PRO A 217 17.71 12.29 -13.73
C PRO A 217 18.31 13.60 -13.19
N LEU A 218 18.12 13.86 -11.90
CA LEU A 218 18.82 14.91 -11.17
C LEU A 218 20.34 14.68 -11.24
N PHE A 219 20.76 13.42 -11.18
CA PHE A 219 22.08 12.97 -11.59
C PHE A 219 22.08 11.48 -11.89
N GLU A 220 23.09 11.07 -12.65
CA GLU A 220 23.35 9.68 -13.00
C GLU A 220 24.85 9.40 -12.88
N THR A 221 25.17 8.24 -12.33
CA THR A 221 26.52 7.67 -12.32
C THR A 221 26.44 6.24 -12.85
N PRO A 222 27.58 5.58 -13.12
CA PRO A 222 27.60 4.17 -13.50
C PRO A 222 26.98 3.18 -12.47
N ALA A 223 26.65 3.62 -11.26
CA ALA A 223 26.06 2.77 -10.22
C ALA A 223 24.67 3.22 -9.74
N VAL A 224 24.32 4.50 -9.90
CA VAL A 224 23.08 5.05 -9.33
C VAL A 224 22.43 6.12 -10.21
N ARG A 225 21.10 6.23 -10.12
CA ARG A 225 20.32 7.33 -10.71
C ARG A 225 19.39 7.94 -9.65
N ALA A 226 19.36 9.26 -9.56
CA ALA A 226 18.43 9.97 -8.70
C ALA A 226 17.49 10.83 -9.56
N PHE A 227 16.20 10.79 -9.25
CA PHE A 227 15.15 11.56 -9.93
C PHE A 227 14.42 12.42 -8.92
N GLN A 228 14.08 13.64 -9.32
CA GLN A 228 13.24 14.53 -8.54
C GLN A 228 11.89 14.68 -9.24
N LEU A 229 10.83 14.36 -8.53
CA LEU A 229 9.46 14.59 -8.97
C LEU A 229 9.04 16.03 -8.66
N PRO A 230 8.17 16.63 -9.48
CA PRO A 230 7.61 17.95 -9.19
C PRO A 230 6.62 17.91 -8.03
N ASP A 231 6.36 19.08 -7.44
CA ASP A 231 5.31 19.26 -6.42
C ASP A 231 3.92 19.35 -7.08
N THR A 232 3.41 18.21 -7.50
CA THR A 232 2.09 18.07 -8.14
C THR A 232 1.39 16.79 -7.70
N ASP A 233 0.07 16.78 -7.74
CA ASP A 233 -0.73 15.64 -7.27
C ASP A 233 -0.41 14.34 -8.05
N TRP A 234 -0.21 14.43 -9.37
CA TRP A 234 0.19 13.29 -10.20
C TRP A 234 1.53 12.66 -9.77
N ALA A 235 2.48 13.48 -9.33
CA ALA A 235 3.78 13.01 -8.86
C ALA A 235 3.64 12.25 -7.53
N ARG A 236 2.74 12.73 -6.65
CA ARG A 236 2.43 12.10 -5.36
C ARG A 236 1.85 10.70 -5.53
N ARG A 237 1.02 10.50 -6.57
CA ARG A 237 0.43 9.20 -6.92
C ARG A 237 1.45 8.23 -7.53
N VAL A 238 2.28 8.70 -8.46
CA VAL A 238 3.09 7.81 -9.31
C VAL A 238 4.43 7.39 -8.70
N GLY A 239 4.91 8.07 -7.66
CA GLY A 239 6.29 7.87 -7.17
C GLY A 239 6.67 6.40 -6.88
N GLY A 240 5.73 5.61 -6.34
CA GLY A 240 5.93 4.18 -6.12
C GLY A 240 6.06 3.38 -7.43
N SER A 241 5.13 3.58 -8.36
CA SER A 241 5.12 2.98 -9.71
C SER A 241 6.37 3.34 -10.49
N TYR A 242 6.80 4.60 -10.42
CA TYR A 242 7.99 5.08 -11.11
C TYR A 242 9.27 4.46 -10.55
N ALA A 243 9.42 4.41 -9.22
CA ALA A 243 10.56 3.72 -8.60
C ALA A 243 10.63 2.24 -9.00
N HIS A 244 9.48 1.56 -9.09
CA HIS A 244 9.42 0.17 -9.55
C HIS A 244 9.82 0.03 -11.03
N HIS A 245 9.34 0.93 -11.89
CA HIS A 245 9.71 0.96 -13.30
C HIS A 245 11.21 1.11 -13.48
N LEU A 246 11.82 2.12 -12.84
CA LEU A 246 13.24 2.41 -12.93
C LEU A 246 14.12 1.20 -12.55
N ALA A 247 13.73 0.49 -11.48
CA ALA A 247 14.44 -0.72 -11.03
C ALA A 247 14.39 -1.87 -12.05
N ARG A 248 13.33 -1.96 -12.87
CA ARG A 248 13.21 -2.96 -13.95
C ARG A 248 13.93 -2.54 -15.22
N GLU A 249 13.90 -1.25 -15.52
CA GLU A 249 14.51 -0.64 -16.70
C GLU A 249 16.05 -0.77 -16.66
N GLN A 250 16.69 -0.49 -15.52
CA GLN A 250 18.15 -0.63 -15.35
C GLN A 250 18.46 -1.48 -14.13
N GLN A 251 18.66 -2.78 -14.33
CA GLN A 251 18.74 -3.76 -13.23
C GLN A 251 20.03 -3.67 -12.40
N ASP A 252 21.09 -3.07 -12.95
CA ASP A 252 22.39 -2.94 -12.30
C ASP A 252 22.58 -1.62 -11.54
N LEU A 253 21.66 -0.66 -11.72
CA LEU A 253 21.70 0.64 -11.05
C LEU A 253 20.78 0.65 -9.84
N ALA A 254 21.19 1.38 -8.80
CA ALA A 254 20.28 1.77 -7.73
C ALA A 254 19.52 3.03 -8.14
N HIS A 255 18.28 3.19 -7.65
CA HIS A 255 17.45 4.35 -7.96
C HIS A 255 16.95 5.03 -6.72
N ALA A 256 17.01 6.36 -6.71
CA ALA A 256 16.34 7.20 -5.73
C ALA A 256 15.29 8.07 -6.43
N VAL A 257 14.06 8.05 -5.92
CA VAL A 257 12.97 8.95 -6.34
C VAL A 257 12.67 9.89 -5.19
N LEU A 258 12.87 11.19 -5.40
CA LEU A 258 12.65 12.27 -4.45
C LEU A 258 11.31 12.93 -4.74
N GLN A 259 10.41 12.92 -3.76
CA GLN A 259 9.09 13.54 -3.84
C GLN A 259 9.02 14.69 -2.82
N PRO A 260 8.81 15.94 -3.24
CA PRO A 260 8.59 17.04 -2.30
C PRO A 260 7.24 16.86 -1.58
N MET A 261 7.21 17.09 -0.27
CA MET A 261 6.02 17.03 0.59
C MET A 261 5.47 18.43 0.85
N ARG A 262 4.18 18.59 1.16
CA ARG A 262 3.58 19.92 1.38
C ARG A 262 4.11 20.60 2.65
N ASP A 263 4.59 19.83 3.62
CA ASP A 263 5.29 20.33 4.83
C ASP A 263 6.74 20.79 4.56
N GLY A 264 7.17 20.75 3.30
CA GLY A 264 8.51 21.11 2.85
C GLY A 264 9.54 20.00 2.97
N SER A 265 9.23 18.86 3.61
CA SER A 265 10.14 17.71 3.68
C SER A 265 10.22 16.95 2.35
N TRP A 266 11.14 15.98 2.27
CA TRP A 266 11.26 15.08 1.12
C TRP A 266 10.86 13.67 1.50
N ARG A 267 9.96 13.07 0.71
CA ARG A 267 9.79 11.63 0.71
C ARG A 267 10.77 11.02 -0.27
N VAL A 268 11.51 10.02 0.18
CA VAL A 268 12.53 9.37 -0.63
C VAL A 268 12.21 7.90 -0.77
N SER A 269 12.17 7.41 -2.00
CA SER A 269 12.07 5.97 -2.29
C SER A 269 13.39 5.50 -2.89
N VAL A 270 14.00 4.48 -2.29
CA VAL A 270 15.24 3.86 -2.77
C VAL A 270 14.96 2.44 -3.24
N ARG A 271 15.52 2.09 -4.39
CA ARG A 271 15.60 0.72 -4.91
C ARG A 271 17.07 0.37 -5.09
N ALA A 272 17.50 -0.72 -4.47
CA ALA A 272 18.82 -1.30 -4.74
C ALA A 272 18.83 -1.91 -6.16
N PRO A 273 20.02 -2.13 -6.75
CA PRO A 273 20.14 -2.87 -8.00
C PRO A 273 19.43 -4.22 -7.89
N ARG A 274 18.64 -4.59 -8.90
CA ARG A 274 17.96 -5.89 -8.93
C ARG A 274 18.95 -7.05 -9.04
N SER A 275 20.08 -6.84 -9.71
CA SER A 275 21.15 -7.85 -9.79
C SER A 275 21.84 -8.08 -8.44
N ARG A 276 21.72 -7.13 -7.49
CA ARG A 276 22.36 -7.17 -6.16
C ARG A 276 21.46 -6.49 -5.13
N PRO A 277 20.35 -7.13 -4.72
CA PRO A 277 19.25 -6.48 -4.02
C PRO A 277 19.57 -6.21 -2.53
N ALA A 278 20.53 -5.32 -2.27
CA ALA A 278 21.02 -5.00 -0.94
C ALA A 278 21.44 -3.53 -0.76
N GLY A 279 21.34 -3.02 0.48
CA GLY A 279 21.88 -1.72 0.90
C GLY A 279 20.86 -0.57 0.94
N ALA A 280 19.64 -0.76 0.43
CA ALA A 280 18.63 0.30 0.45
C ALA A 280 18.18 0.63 1.89
N ASP A 281 17.92 -0.39 2.71
CA ASP A 281 17.54 -0.23 4.11
C ASP A 281 18.66 0.37 4.96
N LEU A 282 19.89 -0.09 4.76
CA LEU A 282 21.08 0.44 5.45
C LEU A 282 21.26 1.93 5.19
N LEU A 283 21.09 2.39 3.94
CA LEU A 283 21.13 3.81 3.61
C LEU A 283 19.98 4.57 4.28
N CYS A 284 18.74 4.12 4.10
CA CYS A 284 17.57 4.86 4.59
C CYS A 284 17.56 4.98 6.12
N ARG A 285 17.94 3.93 6.86
CA ARG A 285 17.99 3.93 8.35
C ARG A 285 18.96 4.94 8.95
N ARG A 286 19.88 5.50 8.17
CA ARG A 286 20.77 6.59 8.60
C ARG A 286 20.05 7.93 8.76
N TYR A 287 18.84 8.04 8.21
CA TYR A 287 18.05 9.26 8.18
C TYR A 287 16.78 9.14 9.04
N PRO A 288 16.29 10.24 9.63
CA PRO A 288 15.05 10.24 10.41
C PRO A 288 13.89 9.67 9.59
N THR A 289 13.02 8.87 10.22
CA THR A 289 11.87 8.21 9.57
C THR A 289 12.24 7.22 8.44
N GLY A 290 13.52 6.88 8.30
CA GLY A 290 14.00 5.95 7.29
C GLY A 290 13.91 4.49 7.71
N GLY A 291 13.53 3.63 6.76
CA GLY A 291 13.37 2.20 6.99
C GLY A 291 12.96 1.44 5.72
N GLY A 292 12.66 0.16 5.87
CA GLY A 292 12.21 -0.71 4.77
C GLY A 292 12.99 -2.02 4.69
N ARG A 293 12.92 -2.67 3.52
CA ARG A 293 13.53 -3.96 3.21
C ARG A 293 14.87 -3.77 2.48
N THR A 294 15.71 -4.80 2.50
CA THR A 294 17.07 -4.81 1.95
C THR A 294 17.18 -4.26 0.51
N ALA A 295 16.21 -4.61 -0.34
CA ALA A 295 16.17 -4.21 -1.75
C ALA A 295 15.35 -2.92 -2.02
N ALA A 296 14.46 -2.54 -1.10
CA ALA A 296 13.48 -1.49 -1.29
C ALA A 296 13.19 -0.81 0.06
N ALA A 297 13.63 0.42 0.18
CA ALA A 297 13.53 1.21 1.40
C ALA A 297 13.09 2.63 1.08
N GLY A 298 12.82 3.42 2.12
CA GLY A 298 12.48 4.81 1.95
C GLY A 298 12.61 5.63 3.23
N ILE A 299 12.44 6.93 3.06
CA ILE A 299 12.41 7.93 4.12
C ILE A 299 11.08 8.67 3.98
N ASN A 300 10.28 8.70 5.04
CA ASN A 300 8.93 9.26 4.98
C ASN A 300 8.94 10.80 4.98
N ALA A 301 9.85 11.41 5.75
CA ALA A 301 10.03 12.85 5.86
C ALA A 301 11.52 13.16 6.11
N LEU A 302 12.28 13.39 5.03
CA LEU A 302 13.66 13.85 5.07
C LEU A 302 13.67 15.39 5.16
N PRO A 303 14.25 15.99 6.23
CA PRO A 303 14.41 17.43 6.32
C PRO A 303 15.16 18.03 5.11
N PRO A 304 14.77 19.20 4.58
CA PRO A 304 15.42 19.82 3.42
C PRO A 304 16.93 20.00 3.58
N ALA A 305 17.38 20.35 4.78
CA ALA A 305 18.79 20.53 5.11
C ALA A 305 19.62 19.24 4.96
N LEU A 306 18.99 18.06 5.04
CA LEU A 306 19.65 16.76 4.91
C LEU A 306 19.66 16.21 3.49
N LEU A 307 18.93 16.82 2.54
CA LEU A 307 18.88 16.35 1.16
C LEU A 307 20.26 16.29 0.49
N PRO A 308 21.13 17.32 0.59
CA PRO A 308 22.46 17.26 0.00
C PRO A 308 23.31 16.10 0.54
N ALA A 309 23.25 15.87 1.86
CA ALA A 309 23.94 14.76 2.52
C ALA A 309 23.40 13.41 2.04
N PHE A 310 22.07 13.26 1.94
CA PHE A 310 21.43 12.06 1.42
C PHE A 310 21.91 11.72 0.01
N LEU A 311 21.93 12.70 -0.89
CA LEU A 311 22.36 12.47 -2.28
C LEU A 311 23.83 12.06 -2.37
N GLN A 312 24.70 12.61 -1.52
CA GLN A 312 26.10 12.22 -1.45
C GLN A 312 26.26 10.79 -0.89
N ASP A 313 25.51 10.43 0.14
CA ASP A 313 25.51 9.09 0.69
C ASP A 313 24.96 8.07 -0.30
N PHE A 314 23.87 8.40 -1.01
CA PHE A 314 23.29 7.54 -2.04
C PHE A 314 24.30 7.22 -3.14
N ARG A 315 25.06 8.22 -3.62
CA ARG A 315 26.16 8.02 -4.60
C ARG A 315 27.23 7.04 -4.13
N ARG A 316 27.49 6.97 -2.83
CA ARG A 316 28.55 6.14 -2.23
C ARG A 316 28.06 4.77 -1.77
N SER A 317 26.76 4.60 -1.56
CA SER A 317 26.19 3.41 -0.93
C SER A 317 26.14 2.19 -1.86
N PHE A 318 26.22 2.40 -3.17
CA PHE A 318 26.17 1.34 -4.17
C PHE A 318 27.45 1.38 -5.01
N PRO A 319 28.46 0.57 -4.68
CA PRO A 319 29.70 0.53 -5.45
C PRO A 319 29.48 -0.14 -6.80
N HIS A 320 30.03 0.46 -7.86
CA HIS A 320 30.23 -0.25 -9.12
C HIS A 320 31.38 -1.23 -8.92
N ASN A 321 31.11 -2.53 -9.02
CA ASN A 321 32.20 -3.46 -9.33
C ASN A 321 32.36 -3.36 -10.85
N ALA A 322 33.50 -2.83 -11.29
CA ALA A 322 33.94 -2.81 -12.67
C ALA A 322 34.10 -4.24 -13.21
#